data_AF-A0A0C2ZEN8-F1
#
_entry.id   AF-A0A0C2ZEN8-F1
#
_cell.length_a   1.000
_cell.length_b   1.000
_cell.length_c   1.000
_cell.angle_alpha   90.00
_cell.angle_beta   90.00
_cell.angle_gamma   90.00
#
_symmetry.space_group_name_H-M   'P 1'
#
loop_
_entity.id
_entity.type
_entity.pdbx_description
1 polymer ?
#
loop_
_entity_poly.entity_id
_entity_poly.type
_entity_poly.pdbx_seq_one_letter_code
_entity_poly.pdbx_strand_id
1 'polypeptide(L)'
;MEIQDNFQQWGIWSGSQAMIGEYQKTVGRLMKKITLEEMEEAKHISRKWNDTHPLPEVQAEVAEKKGQQFTREYAEHMWKQCGTQVVVMVAWKDQNGKVMASMHDFNDDLGPGAAFPDWEGIEDKWLRYASDVFRAREVGDDEDANDEGEDADPRPRMKVKKGKKKGRTNNPNTTPIKGL
;
A
#
# COMPACT_ATOMS: atom_id res chain seq x y z
N MET A 1 -3.61 -31.68 -4.81
CA MET A 1 -4.96 -31.67 -4.22
C MET A 1 -5.36 -30.22 -4.09
N GLU A 2 -6.22 -29.73 -5.00
CA GLU A 2 -6.58 -28.32 -5.03
C GLU A 2 -7.61 -28.00 -3.94
N ILE A 3 -7.42 -26.88 -3.26
CA ILE A 3 -8.28 -26.42 -2.16
C ILE A 3 -9.72 -26.19 -2.65
N GLN A 4 -9.91 -25.86 -3.93
CA GLN A 4 -11.22 -25.67 -4.56
C GLN A 4 -12.02 -26.96 -4.70
N ASP A 5 -11.39 -28.10 -5.01
CA ASP A 5 -12.05 -29.41 -5.13
C ASP A 5 -12.68 -29.86 -3.81
N ASN A 6 -12.02 -29.56 -2.69
CA ASN A 6 -12.51 -29.89 -1.35
C ASN A 6 -13.76 -29.07 -0.97
N PHE A 7 -13.85 -27.80 -1.39
CA PHE A 7 -15.01 -26.97 -1.07
C PHE A 7 -16.26 -27.36 -1.87
N GLN A 8 -16.09 -27.77 -3.13
CA GLN A 8 -17.20 -28.30 -3.92
C GLN A 8 -17.73 -29.61 -3.31
N GLN A 9 -16.86 -30.52 -2.88
CA GLN A 9 -17.28 -31.76 -2.20
C GLN A 9 -17.98 -31.51 -0.86
N TRP A 10 -17.64 -30.44 -0.14
CA TRP A 10 -18.26 -30.09 1.15
C TRP A 10 -19.49 -29.20 1.03
N GLY A 11 -19.93 -28.88 -0.20
CA GLY A 11 -21.12 -28.05 -0.44
C GLY A 11 -20.95 -26.59 0.02
N ILE A 12 -19.71 -26.10 0.09
CA ILE A 12 -19.39 -24.75 0.55
C ILE A 12 -19.37 -23.80 -0.65
N TRP A 13 -20.33 -22.88 -0.70
CA TRP A 13 -20.47 -21.92 -1.77
C TRP A 13 -19.51 -20.74 -1.60
N SER A 14 -18.97 -20.28 -2.72
CA SER A 14 -18.18 -19.06 -2.85
C SER A 14 -18.93 -17.86 -2.23
N GLY A 15 -18.28 -17.15 -1.29
CA GLY A 15 -18.85 -15.97 -0.63
C GLY A 15 -19.67 -16.22 0.64
N SER A 16 -19.85 -17.47 1.08
CA SER A 16 -20.50 -17.76 2.37
C SER A 16 -19.59 -17.43 3.57
N GLN A 17 -20.18 -17.03 4.72
CA GLN A 17 -19.42 -16.81 5.96
C GLN A 17 -18.65 -18.06 6.42
N ALA A 18 -19.19 -19.25 6.13
CA ALA A 18 -18.54 -20.52 6.46
C ALA A 18 -17.26 -20.78 5.64
N MET A 19 -17.17 -20.22 4.42
CA MET A 19 -16.06 -20.47 3.51
C MET A 19 -14.73 -19.98 4.09
N ILE A 20 -14.70 -18.81 4.73
CA ILE A 20 -13.48 -18.26 5.32
C ILE A 20 -12.93 -19.19 6.43
N GLY A 21 -13.81 -19.68 7.30
CA GLY A 21 -13.41 -20.59 8.38
C GLY A 21 -12.88 -21.93 7.86
N GLU A 22 -13.53 -22.50 6.85
CA GLU A 22 -13.09 -23.78 6.26
C GLU A 22 -11.85 -23.63 5.38
N TYR A 23 -11.66 -22.47 4.75
CA TYR A 23 -10.42 -22.09 4.08
C TYR A 23 -9.26 -22.04 5.05
N GLN A 24 -9.38 -21.30 6.14
CA GLN A 24 -8.33 -21.22 7.16
C GLN A 24 -7.99 -22.59 7.75
N LYS A 25 -8.98 -23.45 8.02
CA LYS A 25 -8.75 -24.82 8.49
C LYS A 25 -8.01 -25.66 7.46
N THR A 26 -8.38 -25.56 6.18
CA THR A 26 -7.78 -26.36 5.10
C THR A 26 -6.35 -25.92 4.81
N VAL A 27 -6.08 -24.62 4.77
CA VAL A 27 -4.73 -24.08 4.73
C VAL A 27 -3.93 -24.54 5.94
N GLY A 28 -4.49 -24.47 7.15
CA GLY A 28 -3.82 -24.97 8.36
C GLY A 28 -3.47 -26.46 8.31
N ARG A 29 -4.31 -27.30 7.68
CA ARG A 29 -4.00 -28.72 7.44
C ARG A 29 -2.89 -28.90 6.40
N LEU A 30 -2.86 -28.08 5.37
CA LEU A 30 -1.82 -28.11 4.34
C LEU A 30 -0.47 -27.69 4.92
N MET A 31 -0.42 -26.58 5.67
CA MET A 31 0.80 -26.10 6.33
C MET A 31 1.42 -27.12 7.28
N LYS A 32 0.63 -28.00 7.90
CA LYS A 32 1.13 -29.10 8.74
C LYS A 32 1.79 -30.24 7.95
N LYS A 33 1.52 -30.35 6.66
CA LYS A 33 2.08 -31.37 5.77
C LYS A 33 3.32 -30.89 5.02
N ILE A 34 3.50 -29.58 4.92
CA ILE A 34 4.69 -28.96 4.32
C ILE A 34 5.89 -29.26 5.22
N THR A 35 6.92 -29.82 4.61
CA THR A 35 8.20 -30.10 5.27
C THR A 35 9.00 -28.82 5.50
N LEU A 36 10.01 -28.88 6.38
CA LEU A 36 10.90 -27.75 6.60
C LEU A 36 11.63 -27.34 5.30
N GLU A 37 12.02 -28.33 4.49
CA GLU A 37 12.68 -28.12 3.18
C GLU A 37 11.78 -27.35 2.21
N GLU A 38 10.54 -27.81 2.01
CA GLU A 38 9.56 -27.13 1.14
C GLU A 38 9.23 -25.71 1.62
N MET A 39 9.23 -25.48 2.94
CA MET A 39 9.00 -24.14 3.50
C MET A 39 10.20 -23.21 3.23
N GLU A 40 11.43 -23.70 3.37
CA GLU A 40 12.63 -22.92 3.04
C GLU A 40 12.75 -22.64 1.54
N GLU A 41 12.40 -23.60 0.67
CA GLU A 41 12.32 -23.40 -0.78
C GLU A 41 11.27 -22.33 -1.13
N ALA A 42 10.08 -22.40 -0.54
CA ALA A 42 9.03 -21.40 -0.76
C ALA A 42 9.45 -20.00 -0.28
N LYS A 43 10.15 -19.90 0.86
CA LYS A 43 10.74 -18.63 1.32
C LYS A 43 11.78 -18.11 0.34
N HIS A 44 12.65 -18.97 -0.17
CA HIS A 44 13.67 -18.60 -1.14
C HIS A 44 13.03 -18.08 -2.44
N ILE A 45 12.01 -18.77 -2.97
CA ILE A 45 11.25 -18.32 -4.14
C ILE A 45 10.57 -16.98 -3.88
N SER A 46 9.93 -16.82 -2.71
CA SER A 46 9.28 -15.56 -2.35
C SER A 46 10.26 -14.40 -2.29
N ARG A 47 11.46 -14.60 -1.72
CA ARG A 47 12.52 -13.58 -1.73
C ARG A 47 12.92 -13.25 -3.16
N LYS A 48 13.22 -14.27 -3.97
CA LYS A 48 13.57 -14.08 -5.37
C LYS A 48 12.52 -13.28 -6.13
N TRP A 49 11.22 -13.57 -5.94
CA TRP A 49 10.15 -12.81 -6.60
C TRP A 49 10.00 -11.38 -6.10
N ASN A 50 10.21 -11.15 -4.81
CA ASN A 50 10.17 -9.79 -4.24
C ASN A 50 11.37 -8.95 -4.69
N ASP A 51 12.53 -9.58 -4.86
CA ASP A 51 13.76 -8.90 -5.26
C ASP A 51 13.84 -8.73 -6.79
N THR A 52 13.25 -9.66 -7.55
CA THR A 52 13.20 -9.59 -9.01
C THR A 52 12.11 -8.62 -9.45
N HIS A 53 12.52 -7.44 -9.85
CA HIS A 53 11.66 -6.45 -10.48
C HIS A 53 11.92 -6.40 -12.00
N PRO A 54 10.92 -6.01 -12.81
CA PRO A 54 11.14 -5.79 -14.24
C PRO A 54 12.26 -4.78 -14.50
N LEU A 55 12.85 -4.79 -15.68
CA LEU A 55 13.82 -3.76 -16.07
C LEU A 55 13.21 -2.35 -15.92
N PRO A 56 14.00 -1.31 -15.57
CA PRO A 56 13.50 0.04 -15.37
C PRO A 56 12.67 0.57 -16.55
N GLU A 57 13.07 0.26 -17.78
CA GLU A 57 12.32 0.64 -19.00
C GLU A 57 10.92 0.03 -19.04
N VAL A 58 10.80 -1.26 -18.69
CA VAL A 58 9.51 -1.96 -18.62
C VAL A 58 8.66 -1.39 -17.48
N GLN A 59 9.26 -1.06 -16.35
CA GLN A 59 8.55 -0.40 -15.25
C GLN A 59 8.02 0.98 -15.67
N ALA A 60 8.85 1.78 -16.35
CA ALA A 60 8.47 3.10 -16.85
C ALA A 60 7.31 3.00 -17.84
N GLU A 61 7.40 2.09 -18.80
CA GLU A 61 6.34 1.84 -19.79
C GLU A 61 5.03 1.42 -19.12
N VAL A 62 5.09 0.48 -18.17
CA VAL A 62 3.90 0.02 -17.45
C VAL A 62 3.31 1.14 -16.59
N ALA A 63 4.14 1.94 -15.90
CA ALA A 63 3.69 3.07 -15.11
C ALA A 63 2.95 4.10 -15.99
N GLU A 64 3.51 4.46 -17.14
CA GLU A 64 2.90 5.39 -18.09
C GLU A 64 1.60 4.86 -18.71
N LYS A 65 1.59 3.59 -19.13
CA LYS A 65 0.44 3.03 -19.87
C LYS A 65 -0.67 2.51 -18.95
N LYS A 66 -0.34 2.07 -17.75
CA LYS A 66 -1.25 1.31 -16.85
C LYS A 66 -1.34 1.88 -15.44
N GLY A 67 -0.44 2.78 -15.02
CA GLY A 67 -0.41 3.28 -13.64
C GLY A 67 -1.73 3.92 -13.19
N GLN A 68 -2.32 4.75 -14.04
CA GLN A 68 -3.64 5.35 -13.75
C GLN A 68 -4.74 4.29 -13.64
N GLN A 69 -4.74 3.30 -14.53
CA GLN A 69 -5.72 2.20 -14.51
C GLN A 69 -5.63 1.42 -13.18
N PHE A 70 -4.44 1.01 -12.78
CA PHE A 70 -4.24 0.30 -11.50
C PHE A 70 -4.68 1.14 -10.31
N THR A 71 -4.39 2.44 -10.34
CA THR A 71 -4.80 3.35 -9.26
C THR A 71 -6.31 3.46 -9.15
N ARG A 72 -7.01 3.52 -10.30
CA ARG A 72 -8.47 3.55 -10.34
C ARG A 72 -9.07 2.25 -9.83
N GLU A 73 -8.55 1.10 -10.27
CA GLU A 73 -9.01 -0.22 -9.81
C GLU A 73 -8.85 -0.38 -8.29
N TYR A 74 -7.72 0.09 -7.73
CA TYR A 74 -7.52 0.15 -6.29
C TYR A 74 -8.56 1.03 -5.59
N ALA A 75 -8.80 2.25 -6.09
CA ALA A 75 -9.79 3.17 -5.52
C ALA A 75 -11.21 2.59 -5.56
N GLU A 76 -11.59 1.98 -6.69
CA GLU A 76 -12.86 1.27 -6.84
C GLU A 76 -13.01 0.12 -5.84
N HIS A 77 -11.95 -0.66 -5.65
CA HIS A 77 -11.97 -1.79 -4.72
C HIS A 77 -12.14 -1.30 -3.27
N MET A 78 -11.41 -0.27 -2.88
CA MET A 78 -11.50 0.35 -1.57
C MET A 78 -12.89 0.93 -1.30
N TRP A 79 -13.50 1.57 -2.29
CA TRP A 79 -14.89 2.02 -2.16
C TRP A 79 -15.87 0.84 -2.01
N LYS A 80 -15.84 -0.12 -2.94
CA LYS A 80 -16.83 -1.22 -3.00
C LYS A 80 -16.75 -2.16 -1.79
N GLN A 81 -15.55 -2.47 -1.31
CA GLN A 81 -15.35 -3.43 -0.23
C GLN A 81 -15.29 -2.77 1.15
N CYS A 82 -14.76 -1.55 1.22
CA CYS A 82 -14.48 -0.90 2.51
C CYS A 82 -15.29 0.38 2.75
N GLY A 83 -16.01 0.90 1.75
CA GLY A 83 -16.73 2.17 1.85
C GLY A 83 -15.80 3.37 2.05
N THR A 84 -14.53 3.26 1.65
CA THR A 84 -13.50 4.28 1.91
C THR A 84 -13.21 5.09 0.66
N GLN A 85 -13.05 6.39 0.84
CA GLN A 85 -12.48 7.30 -0.16
C GLN A 85 -10.95 7.26 -0.07
N VAL A 86 -10.28 7.29 -1.22
CA VAL A 86 -8.83 7.26 -1.29
C VAL A 86 -8.31 8.28 -2.27
N VAL A 87 -7.14 8.81 -1.97
CA VAL A 87 -6.38 9.72 -2.82
C VAL A 87 -5.00 9.13 -2.94
N VAL A 88 -4.46 9.05 -4.16
CA VAL A 88 -3.23 8.32 -4.45
C VAL A 88 -2.21 9.24 -5.10
N MET A 89 -0.98 9.21 -4.60
CA MET A 89 0.14 9.98 -5.13
C MET A 89 1.21 8.98 -5.54
N VAL A 90 1.63 9.03 -6.81
CA VAL A 90 2.57 8.10 -7.42
C VAL A 90 3.75 8.86 -8.00
N ALA A 91 4.92 8.24 -7.96
CA ALA A 91 6.11 8.76 -8.60
C ALA A 91 6.92 7.60 -9.18
N TRP A 92 7.48 7.82 -10.36
CA TRP A 92 8.26 6.82 -11.10
C TRP A 92 9.35 7.52 -11.91
N LYS A 93 10.30 6.75 -12.46
CA LYS A 93 11.20 7.25 -13.49
C LYS A 93 10.59 6.96 -14.86
N ASP A 94 10.55 7.95 -15.73
CA ASP A 94 10.20 7.73 -17.14
C ASP A 94 11.31 6.94 -17.87
N GLN A 95 11.09 6.66 -19.15
CA GLN A 95 12.06 5.92 -19.98
C GLN A 95 13.44 6.60 -20.08
N ASN A 96 13.52 7.91 -19.82
CA ASN A 96 14.76 8.68 -19.83
C ASN A 96 15.39 8.80 -18.43
N GLY A 97 14.83 8.11 -17.43
CA GLY A 97 15.28 8.20 -16.03
C GLY A 97 14.82 9.47 -15.30
N LYS A 98 14.01 10.33 -15.94
CA LYS A 98 13.48 11.54 -15.30
C LYS A 98 12.40 11.17 -14.30
N VAL A 99 12.46 11.77 -13.12
CA VAL A 99 11.42 11.58 -12.10
C VAL A 99 10.13 12.24 -12.55
N MET A 100 9.09 11.43 -12.63
CA MET A 100 7.71 11.80 -12.86
C MET A 100 6.93 11.64 -11.56
N ALA A 101 5.94 12.50 -11.36
CA ALA A 101 5.04 12.44 -10.23
C ALA A 101 3.61 12.72 -10.72
N SER A 102 2.65 12.01 -10.16
CA SER A 102 1.23 12.22 -10.44
C SER A 102 0.40 12.04 -9.19
N MET A 103 -0.78 12.65 -9.20
CA MET A 103 -1.74 12.65 -8.12
C MET A 103 -3.09 12.27 -8.74
N HIS A 104 -3.75 11.29 -8.13
CA HIS A 104 -4.97 10.69 -8.65
C HIS A 104 -6.03 10.73 -7.57
N ASP A 105 -7.20 11.23 -7.96
CA ASP A 105 -8.41 11.24 -7.17
C ASP A 105 -9.56 10.86 -8.09
N PHE A 106 -10.36 9.91 -7.62
CA PHE A 106 -11.52 9.36 -8.31
C PHE A 106 -12.76 9.39 -7.40
N ASN A 107 -12.72 10.13 -6.28
CA ASN A 107 -13.79 10.06 -5.28
C ASN A 107 -15.11 10.66 -5.77
N ASP A 108 -15.07 11.60 -6.72
CA ASP A 108 -16.24 12.15 -7.42
C ASP A 108 -16.82 11.22 -8.49
N ASP A 109 -15.99 10.35 -9.06
CA ASP A 109 -16.42 9.26 -9.96
C ASP A 109 -17.08 8.09 -9.19
N LEU A 110 -16.75 7.93 -7.91
CA LEU A 110 -17.07 6.74 -7.12
C LEU A 110 -18.16 7.02 -6.07
N GLY A 111 -19.42 6.95 -6.51
CA GLY A 111 -20.59 7.07 -5.64
C GLY A 111 -20.95 8.53 -5.31
N PRO A 112 -21.53 8.83 -4.13
CA PRO A 112 -21.88 10.20 -3.74
C PRO A 112 -20.69 11.01 -3.20
N GLY A 113 -19.46 10.58 -3.50
CA GLY A 113 -18.25 11.24 -3.03
C GLY A 113 -17.98 12.57 -3.74
N ALA A 114 -17.04 13.34 -3.19
CA ALA A 114 -16.57 14.57 -3.78
C ALA A 114 -15.04 14.48 -3.94
N ALA A 115 -14.52 15.15 -4.96
CA ALA A 115 -13.09 15.28 -5.14
C ALA A 115 -12.44 15.97 -3.93
N PHE A 116 -11.24 15.53 -3.60
CA PHE A 116 -10.38 16.14 -2.60
C PHE A 116 -10.00 17.56 -3.06
N PRO A 117 -10.30 18.60 -2.26
CA PRO A 117 -10.03 19.97 -2.63
C PRO A 117 -8.55 20.33 -2.42
N ASP A 118 -8.12 21.44 -3.04
CA ASP A 118 -6.88 22.15 -2.69
C ASP A 118 -5.59 21.31 -2.79
N TRP A 119 -5.35 20.73 -3.97
CA TRP A 119 -4.08 20.06 -4.30
C TRP A 119 -2.86 20.99 -4.32
N GLU A 120 -3.09 22.30 -4.40
CA GLU A 120 -2.05 23.32 -4.51
C GLU A 120 -1.02 23.20 -3.37
N GLY A 121 0.27 23.16 -3.72
CA GLY A 121 1.38 23.00 -2.77
C GLY A 121 1.62 21.55 -2.28
N ILE A 122 0.65 20.64 -2.40
CA ILE A 122 0.89 19.21 -2.16
C ILE A 122 1.73 18.62 -3.30
N GLU A 123 1.43 19.03 -4.55
CA GLU A 123 2.16 18.60 -5.75
C GLU A 123 3.65 18.93 -5.65
N ASP A 124 4.00 20.18 -5.37
CA ASP A 124 5.40 20.60 -5.23
C ASP A 124 6.14 19.83 -4.13
N LYS A 125 5.45 19.62 -2.99
CA LYS A 125 6.02 18.87 -1.87
C LYS A 125 6.26 17.41 -2.26
N TRP A 126 5.34 16.82 -3.02
CA TRP A 126 5.43 15.45 -3.52
C TRP A 126 6.55 15.29 -4.53
N LEU A 127 6.59 16.14 -5.56
CA LEU A 127 7.61 16.10 -6.59
C LEU A 127 9.01 16.28 -5.99
N ARG A 128 9.17 17.18 -5.02
CA ARG A 128 10.43 17.36 -4.30
C ARG A 128 10.83 16.11 -3.53
N TYR A 129 9.89 15.56 -2.75
CA TYR A 129 10.12 14.31 -2.01
C TYR A 129 10.54 13.17 -2.96
N ALA A 130 9.79 12.97 -4.05
CA ALA A 130 10.07 11.94 -5.04
C ALA A 130 11.47 12.13 -5.64
N SER A 131 11.81 13.36 -6.06
CA SER A 131 13.12 13.67 -6.61
C SER A 131 14.24 13.37 -5.63
N ASP A 132 14.09 13.72 -4.35
CA ASP A 132 15.10 13.45 -3.32
C ASP A 132 15.31 11.94 -3.11
N VAL A 133 14.22 11.16 -3.06
CA VAL A 133 14.27 9.69 -2.90
C VAL A 133 14.94 9.03 -4.10
N PHE A 134 14.53 9.38 -5.32
CA PHE A 134 15.09 8.77 -6.53
C PHE A 134 16.55 9.18 -6.78
N ARG A 135 16.97 10.38 -6.38
CA ARG A 135 18.38 10.80 -6.40
C ARG A 135 19.21 10.07 -5.34
N ALA A 136 18.71 9.91 -4.12
CA ALA A 136 19.43 9.19 -3.06
C ALA A 136 19.73 7.73 -3.46
N ARG A 137 18.82 7.09 -4.20
CA ARG A 137 19.00 5.74 -4.73
C ARG A 137 20.13 5.64 -5.75
N GLU A 138 20.31 6.66 -6.60
CA GLU A 138 21.41 6.68 -7.58
C GLU A 138 22.79 6.78 -6.92
N VAL A 139 22.90 7.46 -5.78
CA VAL A 139 24.17 7.65 -5.06
C VAL A 139 24.52 6.43 -4.19
N GLY A 140 23.52 5.66 -3.75
CA GLY A 140 23.71 4.47 -2.90
C GLY A 140 23.98 3.17 -3.64
N ASP A 141 23.84 3.12 -4.97
CA ASP A 141 24.09 1.93 -5.78
C ASP A 141 25.60 1.74 -6.10
N ASP A 142 26.47 2.70 -5.73
CA ASP A 142 27.93 2.67 -5.97
C ASP A 142 28.78 2.19 -4.76
N GLU A 143 28.19 1.95 -3.58
CA GLU A 143 28.91 1.46 -2.40
C GLU A 143 28.44 0.04 -1.99
N ASP A 144 29.37 -0.91 -2.13
CA ASP A 144 29.46 -2.24 -1.49
C ASP A 144 28.54 -3.38 -1.96
N ALA A 145 28.97 -3.99 -3.08
CA ALA A 145 28.93 -5.45 -3.23
C ALA A 145 29.98 -6.09 -2.31
N ASN A 146 29.73 -6.10 -0.99
CA ASN A 146 30.25 -7.06 0.00
C ASN A 146 29.79 -6.63 1.40
N ASP A 147 28.65 -7.15 1.87
CA ASP A 147 28.51 -7.39 3.30
C ASP A 147 27.64 -8.63 3.54
N GLU A 148 28.28 -9.67 4.06
CA GLU A 148 27.61 -10.86 4.57
C GLU A 148 27.01 -10.54 5.94
N GLY A 149 25.69 -10.34 5.97
CA GLY A 149 24.86 -10.59 7.14
C GLY A 149 24.55 -9.38 8.04
N GLU A 150 23.27 -9.01 8.08
CA GLU A 150 22.48 -9.09 9.31
C GLU A 150 20.98 -8.90 9.01
N ASP A 151 20.17 -9.73 9.67
CA ASP A 151 18.72 -9.76 9.65
C ASP A 151 18.16 -8.48 10.31
N ALA A 152 18.00 -7.41 9.52
CA ALA A 152 17.36 -6.19 9.97
C ALA A 152 16.20 -5.80 9.04
N ASP A 153 14.97 -6.01 9.54
CA ASP A 153 13.71 -5.51 8.98
C ASP A 153 13.80 -3.99 8.73
N PRO A 154 13.82 -3.50 7.47
CA PRO A 154 14.12 -2.11 7.15
C PRO A 154 12.92 -1.17 7.35
N ARG A 155 11.82 -1.63 7.98
CA ARG A 155 10.62 -0.81 8.14
C ARG A 155 10.87 0.36 9.12
N PRO A 156 10.64 1.61 8.71
CA PRO A 156 10.62 2.73 9.64
C PRO A 156 9.42 2.58 10.59
N ARG A 157 9.66 2.15 11.83
CA ARG A 157 8.62 2.20 12.88
C ARG A 157 8.37 3.66 13.25
N MET A 158 7.31 4.26 12.71
CA MET A 158 6.80 5.53 13.21
C MET A 158 6.50 5.40 14.70
N LYS A 159 7.32 6.05 15.54
CA LYS A 159 7.02 6.20 16.97
C LYS A 159 5.84 7.15 17.10
N VAL A 160 4.65 6.61 17.37
CA VAL A 160 3.49 7.40 17.78
C VAL A 160 3.86 8.19 19.04
N LYS A 161 4.03 9.52 18.90
CA LYS A 161 4.15 10.41 20.06
C LYS A 161 2.82 10.39 20.80
N LYS A 162 2.79 9.71 21.94
CA LYS A 162 1.67 9.71 22.89
C LYS A 162 1.35 11.15 23.28
N GLY A 163 0.19 11.65 22.84
CA GLY A 163 -0.26 13.01 23.08
C GLY A 163 -0.25 13.36 24.56
N LYS A 164 0.43 14.45 24.91
CA LYS A 164 0.43 14.99 26.28
C LYS A 164 -0.88 15.74 26.49
N LYS A 165 -1.79 15.17 27.30
CA LYS A 165 -2.95 15.89 27.84
C LYS A 165 -2.46 17.16 28.56
N LYS A 166 -2.69 18.32 27.97
CA LYS A 166 -2.83 19.60 28.70
C LYS A 166 -4.32 19.90 28.65
N GLY A 167 -5.06 19.88 29.74
CA GLY A 167 -4.82 20.68 30.93
C GLY A 167 -5.88 21.77 30.90
N ARG A 168 -7.04 21.47 31.49
CA ARG A 168 -8.22 22.33 31.60
C ARG A 168 -7.82 23.62 32.33
N THR A 169 -7.83 24.74 31.63
CA THR A 169 -7.76 26.09 32.23
C THR A 169 -9.13 26.72 32.13
N ASN A 170 -9.85 26.72 33.25
CA ASN A 170 -10.91 27.69 33.51
C ASN A 170 -10.24 29.07 33.68
N ASN A 171 -10.75 30.12 33.03
CA ASN A 171 -11.28 31.28 33.74
C ASN A 171 -11.98 32.30 32.83
N PRO A 172 -12.82 33.17 33.42
CA PRO A 172 -14.03 33.70 32.81
C PRO A 172 -13.80 35.06 32.15
N ASN A 173 -14.63 35.39 31.15
CA ASN A 173 -15.33 36.67 31.11
C ASN A 173 -16.48 36.61 30.10
N THR A 174 -17.67 36.83 30.66
CA THR A 174 -18.93 37.29 30.08
C THR A 174 -18.73 38.27 28.91
N THR A 175 -19.50 38.19 27.81
CA THR A 175 -20.92 38.58 27.73
C THR A 175 -21.54 38.06 26.41
N PRO A 176 -22.82 37.62 26.37
CA PRO A 176 -23.46 37.15 25.15
C PRO A 176 -24.08 38.30 24.35
N ILE A 177 -23.98 38.27 23.02
CA ILE A 177 -24.84 39.05 22.13
C ILE A 177 -25.95 38.11 21.61
N LYS A 178 -27.20 38.51 21.85
CA LYS A 178 -28.44 37.90 21.35
C LYS A 178 -29.00 38.73 20.19
N GLY A 179 -29.69 38.07 19.25
CA GLY A 179 -30.60 38.64 18.23
C GLY A 179 -29.90 38.94 16.92
N LEU A 180 -30.36 38.50 15.74
CA LEU A 180 -31.68 38.10 15.24
C LEU A 180 -31.51 36.96 14.22
#